data_AF-A0A958LIC2-F1
#
_entry.id   AF-A0A958LIC2-F1
#
_cell.length_a   1.000
_cell.length_b   1.000
_cell.length_c   1.000
_cell.angle_alpha   90.00
_cell.angle_beta   90.00
_cell.angle_gamma   90.00
#
_symmetry.space_group_name_H-M   'P 1'
#
loop_
_entity.id
_entity.type
_entity.pdbx_description
1 polymer ?
#
loop_
_entity_poly.entity_id
_entity_poly.type
_entity_poly.pdbx_seq_one_letter_code
_entity_poly.pdbx_strand_id
1 'polypeptide(L)'
;MATHNYETLLVKGTGISSEQLRSLLKVSDRTGRPIKEALEAKTYHTPEEALAELCDCLGVAFMKEIPYGDIPVDLIRDIPINYAKENEVLPFRLDADSLTVLASNPLNLMVLDDLRVLFDRRIEVKVTTSSKIQDAINRVYEKSTAALEGLDDIESEEYD
;
A
#
# COMPACT_ATOMS: atom_id res chain seq x y z
N MET A 1 21.31 -26.23 -0.40
CA MET A 1 21.59 -24.78 -0.38
C MET A 1 20.58 -24.10 -1.29
N ALA A 2 19.41 -23.71 -0.78
CA ALA A 2 18.32 -23.18 -1.62
C ALA A 2 17.48 -22.11 -0.90
N THR A 3 18.04 -21.44 0.11
CA THR A 3 17.21 -20.83 1.16
C THR A 3 17.00 -19.32 1.04
N HIS A 4 17.58 -18.62 0.05
CA HIS A 4 17.56 -17.14 -0.02
C HIS A 4 16.79 -16.57 -1.21
N ASN A 5 16.05 -17.39 -1.98
CA ASN A 5 15.32 -16.89 -3.15
C ASN A 5 14.10 -16.05 -2.75
N TYR A 6 13.28 -16.54 -1.80
CA TYR A 6 12.07 -15.83 -1.39
C TYR A 6 12.35 -14.50 -0.70
N GLU A 7 13.43 -14.40 0.10
CA GLU A 7 13.85 -13.15 0.75
C GLU A 7 14.20 -12.09 -0.29
N THR A 8 14.98 -12.47 -1.30
CA THR A 8 15.36 -11.55 -2.39
C THR A 8 14.15 -11.16 -3.24
N LEU A 9 13.23 -12.11 -3.50
CA LEU A 9 12.00 -11.86 -4.25
C LEU A 9 11.07 -10.92 -3.47
N LEU A 10 10.90 -11.12 -2.16
CA LEU A 10 10.10 -10.25 -1.31
C LEU A 10 10.73 -8.86 -1.25
N VAL A 11 12.02 -8.74 -0.94
CA VAL A 11 12.70 -7.43 -0.88
C VAL A 11 12.58 -6.68 -2.22
N LYS A 12 12.74 -7.38 -3.35
CA LYS A 12 12.57 -6.77 -4.68
C LYS A 12 11.13 -6.45 -5.05
N GLY A 13 10.17 -7.24 -4.57
CA GLY A 13 8.76 -7.12 -4.93
C GLY A 13 7.94 -6.17 -4.06
N THR A 14 8.36 -6.02 -2.80
CA THR A 14 7.55 -5.45 -1.72
C THR A 14 8.16 -4.21 -1.08
N GLY A 15 9.40 -3.84 -1.43
CA GLY A 15 10.12 -2.76 -0.74
C GLY A 15 10.45 -3.06 0.72
N ILE A 16 10.05 -4.23 1.24
CA ILE A 16 10.28 -4.63 2.62
C ILE A 16 11.79 -4.78 2.86
N SER A 17 12.31 -4.11 3.88
CA SER A 17 13.72 -4.20 4.25
C SER A 17 14.02 -5.55 4.91
N SER A 18 15.28 -6.00 4.86
CA SER A 18 15.73 -7.23 5.51
C SER A 18 15.42 -7.26 7.01
N GLU A 19 15.38 -6.12 7.69
CA GLU A 19 14.96 -6.02 9.10
C GLU A 19 13.45 -6.26 9.30
N GLN A 20 12.63 -5.77 8.37
CA GLN A 20 11.18 -5.95 8.41
C GLN A 20 10.80 -7.38 8.02
N LEU A 21 11.51 -7.97 7.06
CA LEU A 21 11.43 -9.39 6.75
C LEU A 21 11.78 -10.22 7.99
N ARG A 22 12.85 -9.87 8.71
CA ARG A 22 13.24 -10.55 9.96
C ARG A 22 12.18 -10.41 11.06
N SER A 23 11.49 -9.28 11.11
CA SER A 23 10.35 -9.07 12.00
C SER A 23 9.15 -9.92 11.57
N LEU A 24 8.83 -10.03 10.28
CA LEU A 24 7.80 -10.94 9.75
C LEU A 24 8.09 -12.39 10.06
N LEU A 25 9.35 -12.82 9.89
CA LEU A 25 9.77 -14.19 10.18
C LEU A 25 9.63 -14.53 11.68
N LYS A 26 9.60 -13.53 12.55
CA LYS A 26 9.30 -13.69 13.99
C LYS A 26 7.80 -13.67 14.31
N VAL A 27 6.97 -13.13 13.42
CA VAL A 27 5.52 -13.13 13.56
C VAL A 27 4.99 -14.51 13.20
N SER A 28 4.06 -15.00 14.03
CA SER A 28 3.29 -16.21 13.72
C SER A 28 2.00 -15.82 13.02
N ASP A 29 1.66 -16.60 12.01
CA ASP A 29 0.39 -16.56 11.28
C ASP A 29 -0.82 -16.70 12.22
N ARG A 30 -2.03 -16.38 11.75
CA ARG A 30 -3.31 -16.66 12.44
C ARG A 30 -3.45 -18.11 12.90
N THR A 31 -2.76 -19.04 12.25
CA THR A 31 -2.72 -20.48 12.55
C THR A 31 -1.65 -20.87 13.58
N GLY A 32 -0.86 -19.91 14.10
CA GLY A 32 0.22 -20.15 15.04
C GLY A 32 1.49 -20.74 14.42
N ARG A 33 1.54 -20.85 13.08
CA ARG A 33 2.73 -21.29 12.35
C ARG A 33 3.69 -20.14 12.10
N PRO A 34 5.02 -20.36 12.17
CA PRO A 34 5.96 -19.32 11.80
C PRO A 34 5.81 -19.03 10.30
N ILE A 35 5.63 -17.75 9.95
CA ILE A 35 5.51 -17.31 8.54
C ILE A 35 6.73 -17.79 7.74
N LYS A 36 7.89 -17.89 8.40
CA LYS A 36 9.11 -18.51 7.87
C LYS A 36 8.88 -19.90 7.29
N GLU A 37 8.24 -20.80 8.04
CA GLU A 37 7.99 -22.17 7.59
C GLU A 37 7.00 -22.21 6.43
N ALA A 38 5.96 -21.35 6.47
CA ALA A 38 4.98 -21.26 5.39
C ALA A 38 5.63 -20.79 4.07
N LEU A 39 6.53 -19.80 4.15
CA LEU A 39 7.30 -19.29 3.02
C LEU A 39 8.38 -20.28 2.55
N GLU A 40 9.01 -21.03 3.45
CA GLU A 40 10.01 -22.04 3.08
C GLU A 40 9.36 -23.31 2.52
N ALA A 41 8.12 -23.61 2.89
CA ALA A 41 7.37 -24.76 2.40
C ALA A 41 6.99 -24.66 0.91
N LYS A 42 6.95 -23.44 0.35
CA LYS A 42 6.65 -23.17 -1.05
C LYS A 42 7.84 -22.53 -1.76
N THR A 43 8.09 -22.95 -2.99
CA THR A 43 9.09 -22.31 -3.85
C THR A 43 8.42 -21.23 -4.69
N TYR A 44 8.87 -19.99 -4.56
CA TYR A 44 8.38 -18.88 -5.38
C TYR A 44 9.33 -18.59 -6.53
N HIS A 45 8.75 -18.33 -7.69
CA HIS A 45 9.49 -17.94 -8.89
C HIS A 45 9.35 -16.45 -9.18
N THR A 46 8.24 -15.86 -8.73
CA THR A 46 7.94 -14.44 -8.91
C THR A 46 7.78 -13.72 -7.58
N PRO A 47 8.11 -12.41 -7.52
CA PRO A 47 7.88 -11.60 -6.33
C PRO A 47 6.40 -11.52 -5.94
N GLU A 48 5.50 -11.55 -6.92
CA GLU A 48 4.06 -11.46 -6.71
C GLU A 48 3.49 -12.70 -6.02
N GLU A 49 3.97 -13.90 -6.37
CA GLU A 49 3.56 -15.14 -5.70
C GLU A 49 4.01 -15.17 -4.24
N ALA A 50 5.26 -14.78 -3.96
CA ALA A 50 5.77 -14.73 -2.59
C ALA A 50 4.96 -13.75 -1.73
N LEU A 51 4.57 -12.62 -2.32
CA LEU A 51 3.81 -11.56 -1.66
C LEU A 51 2.37 -11.99 -1.39
N ALA A 52 1.71 -12.63 -2.36
CA ALA A 52 0.35 -13.15 -2.20
C ALA A 52 0.28 -14.18 -1.06
N GLU A 53 1.27 -15.08 -0.99
CA GLU A 53 1.34 -16.07 0.09
C GLU A 53 1.65 -15.45 1.45
N LEU A 54 2.55 -14.45 1.49
CA LEU A 54 2.83 -13.69 2.71
C LEU A 54 1.56 -13.00 3.23
N CYS A 55 0.76 -12.43 2.33
CA CYS A 55 -0.50 -11.77 2.68
C CYS A 55 -1.54 -12.75 3.21
N ASP A 56 -1.66 -13.91 2.57
CA ASP A 56 -2.50 -15.01 3.06
C ASP A 56 -2.10 -15.39 4.48
N CYS A 57 -0.79 -15.48 4.75
CA CYS A 57 -0.29 -15.82 6.07
C CYS A 57 -0.59 -14.74 7.14
N LEU A 58 -0.42 -13.48 6.76
CA LEU A 58 -0.74 -12.33 7.63
C LEU A 58 -2.26 -12.13 7.79
N GLY A 59 -3.08 -12.78 6.96
CA GLY A 59 -4.52 -12.54 6.89
C GLY A 59 -4.88 -11.16 6.36
N VAL A 60 -4.00 -10.54 5.56
CA VAL A 60 -4.22 -9.23 4.93
C VAL A 60 -4.59 -9.43 3.47
N ALA A 61 -5.43 -8.53 2.93
CA ALA A 61 -5.84 -8.63 1.53
C ALA A 61 -4.73 -8.13 0.60
N PHE A 62 -4.22 -9.01 -0.26
CA PHE A 62 -3.33 -8.63 -1.35
C PHE A 62 -4.13 -8.14 -2.56
N MET A 63 -3.75 -6.99 -3.11
CA MET A 63 -4.38 -6.40 -4.28
C MET A 63 -3.35 -6.23 -5.41
N LYS A 64 -3.53 -6.99 -6.49
CA LYS A 64 -2.61 -6.98 -7.66
C LYS A 64 -2.83 -5.78 -8.58
N GLU A 65 -4.07 -5.32 -8.70
CA GLU A 65 -4.48 -4.19 -9.53
C GLU A 65 -5.24 -3.18 -8.69
N ILE A 66 -4.78 -1.93 -8.75
CA ILE A 66 -5.37 -0.80 -8.03
C ILE A 66 -6.19 0.00 -9.02
N PRO A 67 -7.53 -0.02 -8.95
CA PRO A 67 -8.35 0.84 -9.79
C PRO A 67 -8.28 2.28 -9.28
N TYR A 68 -7.25 3.00 -9.73
CA TYR A 68 -7.02 4.42 -9.40
C TYR A 68 -8.16 5.35 -9.86
N GLY A 69 -9.00 4.90 -10.79
CA GLY A 69 -10.15 5.66 -11.27
C GLY A 69 -11.24 5.90 -10.20
N ASP A 70 -11.36 4.97 -9.25
CA ASP A 70 -12.37 4.97 -8.17
C ASP A 70 -11.91 5.73 -6.91
N ILE A 71 -10.64 6.15 -6.88
CA ILE A 71 -10.05 6.79 -5.70
C ILE A 71 -10.51 8.26 -5.65
N PRO A 72 -11.19 8.69 -4.57
CA PRO A 72 -11.63 10.07 -4.43
C PRO A 72 -10.42 10.99 -4.17
N VAL A 73 -10.35 12.08 -4.94
CA VAL A 73 -9.25 13.06 -4.87
C VAL A 73 -9.17 13.80 -3.54
N ASP A 74 -10.27 13.91 -2.79
CA ASP A 74 -10.27 14.52 -1.46
C ASP A 74 -9.39 13.75 -0.45
N LEU A 75 -9.29 12.42 -0.55
CA LEU A 75 -8.51 11.61 0.41
C LEU A 75 -7.00 11.80 0.24
N ILE A 76 -6.56 12.02 -0.99
CA ILE A 76 -5.15 12.22 -1.36
C ILE A 76 -4.77 13.69 -1.36
N ARG A 77 -5.74 14.61 -1.26
CA ARG A 77 -5.49 16.04 -1.13
C ARG A 77 -4.92 16.41 0.24
N ASP A 78 -5.33 15.71 1.29
CA ASP A 78 -4.82 15.91 2.65
C ASP A 78 -3.41 15.35 2.84
N ILE A 79 -3.03 14.38 2.00
CA ILE A 79 -1.72 13.72 2.08
C ILE A 79 -0.79 14.30 1.01
N PRO A 80 0.42 14.78 1.34
CA PRO A 80 1.37 15.22 0.32
C PRO A 80 1.96 14.03 -0.45
N ILE A 81 2.18 14.19 -1.75
CA ILE A 81 2.73 13.13 -2.63
C ILE A 81 4.06 12.56 -2.13
N ASN A 82 4.91 13.40 -1.54
CA ASN A 82 6.18 12.95 -0.97
C ASN A 82 5.95 11.98 0.20
N TYR A 83 4.98 12.25 1.07
CA TYR A 83 4.66 11.35 2.17
C TYR A 83 4.09 10.03 1.67
N ALA A 84 3.18 10.08 0.69
CA ALA A 84 2.62 8.89 0.05
C ALA A 84 3.70 8.03 -0.63
N LYS A 85 4.65 8.65 -1.34
CA LYS A 85 5.77 7.96 -2.01
C LYS A 85 6.80 7.41 -1.03
N GLU A 86 7.15 8.16 0.00
CA GLU A 86 8.19 7.80 0.98
C GLU A 86 7.73 6.66 1.89
N ASN A 87 6.46 6.71 2.32
CA ASN A 87 5.88 5.67 3.17
C ASN A 87 5.17 4.56 2.36
N GLU A 88 5.11 4.70 1.03
CA GLU A 88 4.43 3.79 0.10
C GLU A 88 3.00 3.46 0.55
N VAL A 89 2.22 4.49 0.80
CA VAL A 89 0.85 4.48 1.32
C VAL A 89 -0.04 5.25 0.37
N LEU A 90 -1.24 4.72 0.12
CA LEU A 90 -2.26 5.39 -0.67
C LEU A 90 -3.65 5.06 -0.11
N PRO A 91 -4.44 6.05 0.33
CA PRO A 91 -5.84 5.82 0.66
C PRO A 91 -6.60 5.45 -0.61
N PHE A 92 -7.30 4.32 -0.59
CA PHE A 92 -7.98 3.74 -1.73
C PHE A 92 -9.47 4.05 -1.75
N ARG A 93 -10.13 3.85 -0.60
CA ARG A 93 -11.59 4.03 -0.50
C ARG A 93 -11.96 4.39 0.92
N LEU A 94 -12.76 5.44 1.06
CA LEU A 94 -13.43 5.76 2.32
C LEU A 94 -14.84 5.20 2.27
N ASP A 95 -15.16 4.35 3.22
CA ASP A 95 -16.49 3.84 3.51
C ASP A 95 -17.04 4.50 4.80
N ALA A 96 -18.28 4.18 5.19
CA ALA A 96 -18.97 4.90 6.27
C ALA A 96 -18.28 4.80 7.65
N ASP A 97 -17.57 3.70 7.92
CA ASP A 97 -16.83 3.45 9.17
C ASP A 97 -15.36 3.02 8.94
N SER A 98 -14.99 2.65 7.71
CA SER A 98 -13.64 2.18 7.39
C SER A 98 -12.98 2.92 6.24
N LEU A 99 -11.69 3.19 6.36
CA LEU A 99 -10.82 3.69 5.31
C LEU A 99 -9.94 2.54 4.84
N THR A 100 -10.11 2.12 3.60
CA THR A 100 -9.20 1.20 2.94
C THR A 100 -7.94 1.94 2.52
N VAL A 101 -6.79 1.51 3.01
CA VAL A 101 -5.46 2.06 2.68
C VAL A 101 -4.64 0.97 2.00
N LEU A 102 -4.04 1.32 0.88
CA LEU A 102 -3.05 0.50 0.20
C LEU A 102 -1.67 0.82 0.76
N ALA A 103 -0.89 -0.20 1.05
CA ALA A 103 0.50 -0.06 1.47
C ALA A 103 1.37 -1.09 0.74
N SER A 104 2.62 -0.74 0.41
CA SER A 104 3.61 -1.77 0.04
C SER A 104 3.93 -2.67 1.23
N ASN A 105 3.86 -2.08 2.43
CA ASN A 105 4.26 -2.72 3.67
C ASN A 105 3.21 -2.57 4.77
N PRO A 106 2.50 -3.65 5.14
CA PRO A 106 1.46 -3.62 6.17
C PRO A 106 2.02 -3.46 7.60
N LEU A 107 3.34 -3.64 7.80
CA LEU A 107 3.95 -3.57 9.13
C LEU A 107 4.27 -2.16 9.58
N ASN A 108 4.09 -1.16 8.70
CA ASN A 108 4.36 0.22 9.07
C ASN A 108 3.21 0.79 9.91
N LEU A 109 3.05 0.25 11.11
CA LEU A 109 2.00 0.62 12.06
C LEU A 109 2.02 2.11 12.38
N MET A 110 3.19 2.76 12.30
CA MET A 110 3.34 4.19 12.56
C MET A 110 2.53 5.03 11.58
N VAL A 111 2.63 4.71 10.29
CA VAL A 111 1.88 5.38 9.21
C VAL A 111 0.40 5.05 9.31
N LEU A 112 0.07 3.81 9.65
CA LEU A 112 -1.31 3.37 9.82
C LEU A 112 -2.00 4.06 11.00
N ASP A 113 -1.28 4.29 12.10
CA ASP A 113 -1.79 5.02 13.26
C ASP A 113 -1.97 6.50 12.95
N ASP A 114 -1.03 7.11 12.21
CA ASP A 114 -1.14 8.49 11.74
C ASP A 114 -2.39 8.70 10.86
N LEU A 115 -2.61 7.83 9.87
CA LEU A 115 -3.82 7.85 9.04
C LEU A 115 -5.09 7.60 9.86
N ARG A 116 -5.03 6.70 10.84
CA ARG A 116 -6.17 6.43 11.71
C ARG A 116 -6.57 7.67 12.50
N VAL A 117 -5.60 8.41 13.03
CA VAL A 117 -5.84 9.66 13.77
C VAL A 117 -6.31 10.77 12.84
N LEU A 118 -5.74 10.85 11.62
CA LEU A 118 -6.09 11.86 10.64
C LEU A 118 -7.53 11.72 10.13
N PHE A 119 -7.96 10.48 9.84
CA PHE A 119 -9.30 10.21 9.29
C PHE A 119 -10.35 9.89 10.36
N ASP A 120 -9.96 9.58 11.59
CA ASP A 120 -10.83 9.14 12.70
C ASP A 120 -11.74 7.94 12.32
N ARG A 121 -11.21 7.00 11.52
CA ARG A 121 -11.94 5.81 11.03
C ARG A 121 -11.14 4.54 11.23
N ARG A 122 -11.78 3.37 11.08
CA ARG A 122 -11.05 2.09 11.06
C ARG A 122 -10.20 1.99 9.80
N ILE A 123 -8.92 1.68 9.94
CA ILE A 123 -8.05 1.47 8.79
C ILE A 123 -8.09 0.01 8.36
N GLU A 124 -8.48 -0.24 7.11
CA GLU A 124 -8.35 -1.53 6.45
C GLU A 124 -7.14 -1.51 5.51
N VAL A 125 -6.08 -2.21 5.91
CA VAL A 125 -4.85 -2.26 5.12
C VAL A 125 -4.92 -3.33 4.05
N LYS A 126 -4.62 -2.94 2.82
CA LYS A 126 -4.41 -3.83 1.69
C LYS A 126 -2.97 -3.73 1.22
N VAL A 127 -2.34 -4.87 1.01
CA VAL A 127 -0.95 -4.92 0.57
C VAL A 127 -0.89 -4.99 -0.95
N THR A 128 0.07 -4.30 -1.53
CA THR A 128 0.33 -4.30 -2.97
C THR A 128 1.85 -4.28 -3.23
N THR A 129 2.27 -4.37 -4.50
CA THR A 129 3.68 -4.26 -4.85
C THR A 129 4.13 -2.79 -4.88
N SER A 130 5.40 -2.55 -4.54
CA SER A 130 6.01 -1.21 -4.57
C SER A 130 5.82 -0.52 -5.94
N SER A 131 6.02 -1.25 -7.04
CA SER A 131 5.80 -0.70 -8.38
C SER A 131 4.36 -0.25 -8.64
N LYS A 132 3.37 -1.01 -8.13
CA LYS A 132 1.95 -0.68 -8.35
C LYS A 132 1.50 0.48 -7.50
N ILE A 133 1.92 0.57 -6.25
CA ILE A 133 1.55 1.70 -5.39
C ILE A 133 2.20 2.99 -5.88
N GLN A 134 3.46 2.96 -6.31
CA GLN A 134 4.13 4.13 -6.88
C GLN A 134 3.42 4.64 -8.15
N ASP A 135 3.03 3.72 -9.05
CA ASP A 135 2.28 4.07 -10.27
C ASP A 135 0.90 4.64 -9.91
N ALA A 136 0.18 4.00 -8.98
CA ALA A 136 -1.13 4.47 -8.52
C ALA A 136 -1.04 5.85 -7.86
N ILE A 137 -0.04 6.09 -7.00
CA ILE A 137 0.24 7.40 -6.42
C ILE A 137 0.41 8.42 -7.55
N ASN A 138 1.32 8.17 -8.51
CA ASN A 138 1.57 9.14 -9.59
C ASN A 138 0.30 9.47 -10.37
N ARG A 139 -0.47 8.45 -10.77
CA ARG A 139 -1.74 8.60 -11.52
C ARG A 139 -2.79 9.40 -10.76
N VAL A 140 -2.94 9.14 -9.47
CA VAL A 140 -3.96 9.77 -8.63
C VAL A 140 -3.62 11.24 -8.36
N TYR A 141 -2.35 11.54 -8.08
CA TYR A 141 -1.90 12.94 -7.91
C TYR A 141 -1.95 13.72 -9.22
N GLU A 142 -1.57 13.13 -10.36
CA GLU A 142 -1.74 13.78 -11.68
C GLU A 142 -3.21 14.15 -11.93
N LYS A 143 -4.14 13.26 -11.60
CA LYS A 143 -5.59 13.51 -11.72
C LYS A 143 -6.06 14.63 -10.77
N SER A 144 -5.51 14.69 -9.55
CA SER A 144 -5.81 15.76 -8.59
C SER A 144 -5.32 17.12 -9.07
N THR A 145 -4.09 17.19 -9.57
CA THR A 145 -3.51 18.43 -10.11
C THR A 145 -4.28 18.92 -11.33
N ALA A 146 -4.63 18.02 -12.26
CA ALA A 146 -5.44 18.37 -13.42
C ALA A 146 -6.85 18.86 -13.05
N ALA A 147 -7.43 18.34 -11.96
CA ALA A 147 -8.72 18.83 -11.44
C ALA A 147 -8.63 20.22 -10.80
N LEU A 148 -7.47 20.57 -10.21
CA LEU A 148 -7.17 21.89 -9.66
C LEU A 148 -6.90 22.92 -10.77
N GLU A 149 -6.07 22.59 -11.76
CA GLU A 149 -5.76 23.51 -12.87
C GLU A 149 -6.98 23.81 -13.76
N GLY A 150 -7.99 22.92 -13.81
CA GLY A 150 -9.24 23.17 -14.52
C GLY A 150 -10.21 24.13 -13.83
N LEU A 151 -9.94 24.55 -12.59
CA LEU A 151 -10.77 25.50 -11.83
C LEU A 151 -10.22 26.94 -11.88
N ASP A 152 -8.90 27.12 -12.03
CA ASP A 152 -8.27 28.45 -12.12
C ASP A 152 -8.57 29.17 -13.45
N ASP A 153 -8.92 28.46 -14.52
CA ASP A 153 -9.21 29.07 -15.84
C ASP A 153 -10.63 29.67 -15.95
N ILE A 154 -11.49 29.50 -14.93
CA ILE A 154 -12.90 29.98 -14.97
C ILE A 154 -13.10 31.27 -14.14
N GLU A 155 -12.11 31.74 -13.38
CA GLU A 155 -12.19 32.98 -12.59
C GLU A 155 -11.50 34.19 -13.25
N SER A 156 -11.51 34.28 -14.59
CA SER A 156 -10.96 35.47 -15.29
C SER A 156 -11.77 36.03 -16.45
N GLU A 157 -13.02 35.58 -16.66
CA GLU A 157 -13.95 36.22 -17.61
C GLU A 157 -15.28 36.60 -16.93
N GLU A 158 -15.26 37.57 -16.02
CA GLU A 158 -16.37 38.53 -15.86
C GLU A 158 -15.93 39.68 -14.95
N TYR A 159 -15.32 40.72 -15.54
CA TYR A 159 -15.43 42.09 -15.03
C TYR A 159 -15.50 43.03 -16.24
N ASP A 160 -16.69 43.61 -16.41
CA ASP A 160 -17.19 44.67 -17.32
C ASP A 160 -16.18 45.43 -18.20
#